data_AF-A0A0D8Y8E6-F1
#
_entry.id   AF-A0A0D8Y8E6-F1
#
_cell.length_a   1.000
_cell.length_b   1.000
_cell.length_c   1.000
_cell.angle_alpha   90.00
_cell.angle_beta   90.00
_cell.angle_gamma   90.00
#
_symmetry.space_group_name_H-M   'P 1'
#
loop_
_entity.id
_entity.type
_entity.pdbx_description
1 polymer ?
#
loop_
_entity_poly.entity_id
_entity_poly.type
_entity_poly.pdbx_seq_one_letter_code
_entity_poly.pdbx_strand_id
1 'polypeptide(L)'
;MHDYPLKLVTINDYNQCRQRDLMFRRHCIVSMILETTDWVLFIDADIGIVNPTRLIEEYVDTRYDITFYDRFCSWEIAMGSYIVKSTPFSRDFLMKFAYFESRLPDSFHGSDNGAIHAYILETLASESRRDAQVCYSIWEQSTSYDDLFLFEACLRTILGSRRIFDKVRILSKGTGWVRDIWITRSQWSFDRDFMLHGMKEADRSLLPDSFSSKFIIGILSEYFRSMFKSRFTWYPPIIKKLDMKKCSVGDVEWQYDMRLQVPRSTVEEQLHELSRQVEKKRWRLLARIKNHL
;
A
#
# COMPACT_ATOMS: atom_id res chain seq x y z
N MET A 1 -15.66 -3.74 -19.22
CA MET A 1 -15.20 -5.06 -18.70
C MET A 1 -15.95 -5.42 -17.41
N HIS A 2 -15.95 -4.59 -16.36
CA HIS A 2 -16.67 -4.90 -15.10
C HIS A 2 -17.64 -3.81 -14.61
N ASP A 3 -17.81 -2.74 -15.38
CA ASP A 3 -18.80 -1.66 -15.12
C ASP A 3 -18.66 -0.93 -13.76
N TYR A 4 -17.46 -0.92 -13.16
CA TYR A 4 -17.20 -0.10 -11.98
C TYR A 4 -17.09 1.39 -12.36
N PRO A 5 -17.82 2.30 -11.70
CA PRO A 5 -17.65 3.73 -11.91
C PRO A 5 -16.27 4.21 -11.43
N LEU A 6 -15.51 4.86 -12.33
CA LEU A 6 -14.26 5.54 -11.97
C LEU A 6 -14.55 7.01 -11.64
N LYS A 7 -14.20 7.43 -10.43
CA LYS A 7 -14.26 8.85 -10.02
C LYS A 7 -12.86 9.42 -9.87
N LEU A 8 -12.45 10.26 -10.82
CA LEU A 8 -11.25 11.09 -10.66
C LEU A 8 -11.59 12.27 -9.74
N VAL A 9 -10.87 12.37 -8.64
CA VAL A 9 -11.16 13.34 -7.58
C VAL A 9 -10.22 14.53 -7.74
N THR A 10 -10.77 15.72 -7.91
CA THR A 10 -10.02 16.97 -7.82
C THR A 10 -10.31 17.61 -6.46
N ILE A 11 -9.26 18.00 -5.75
CA ILE A 11 -9.34 18.46 -4.35
C ILE A 11 -10.25 19.68 -4.18
N ASN A 12 -10.32 20.56 -5.19
CA ASN A 12 -11.12 21.79 -5.15
C ASN A 12 -12.64 21.54 -5.12
N ASP A 13 -13.09 20.33 -5.46
CA ASP A 13 -14.50 19.97 -5.42
C ASP A 13 -15.00 19.68 -3.99
N TYR A 14 -14.08 19.56 -3.02
CA TYR A 14 -14.36 19.16 -1.63
C TYR A 14 -13.82 20.19 -0.63
N ASN A 15 -14.30 21.43 -0.75
CA ASN A 15 -13.85 22.56 0.07
C ASN A 15 -14.11 22.40 1.59
N GLN A 16 -14.94 21.43 1.98
CA GLN A 16 -15.17 21.06 3.39
C GLN A 16 -13.97 20.30 3.98
N CYS A 17 -13.18 19.60 3.16
CA CYS A 17 -11.98 18.88 3.59
C CYS A 17 -10.77 19.81 3.65
N ARG A 18 -10.48 20.30 4.87
CA ARG A 18 -9.49 21.36 5.13
C ARG A 18 -8.13 20.89 5.65
N GLN A 19 -7.87 19.59 5.62
CA GLN A 19 -6.58 19.00 6.02
C GLN A 19 -5.45 19.62 5.20
N ARG A 20 -4.32 20.02 5.81
CA ARG A 20 -3.23 20.69 5.07
C ARG A 20 -2.46 19.69 4.22
N ASP A 21 -2.16 18.53 4.79
CA ASP A 21 -1.58 17.38 4.13
C ASP A 21 -2.63 16.71 3.22
N LEU A 22 -2.31 16.64 1.94
CA LEU A 22 -3.18 16.03 0.93
C LEU A 22 -3.42 14.54 1.19
N MET A 23 -2.47 13.86 1.83
CA MET A 23 -2.58 12.46 2.19
C MET A 23 -3.60 12.22 3.31
N PHE A 24 -3.83 13.21 4.19
CA PHE A 24 -4.96 13.14 5.13
C PHE A 24 -6.26 13.60 4.48
N ARG A 25 -6.20 14.62 3.61
CA ARG A 25 -7.37 15.18 2.93
C ARG A 25 -8.14 14.14 2.12
N ARG A 26 -7.44 13.20 1.47
CA ARG A 26 -8.07 12.10 0.72
C ARG A 26 -9.06 11.28 1.56
N HIS A 27 -8.80 11.06 2.85
CA HIS A 27 -9.71 10.27 3.70
C HIS A 27 -11.01 11.01 4.03
N CYS A 28 -10.93 12.33 4.23
CA CYS A 28 -12.13 13.17 4.35
C CYS A 28 -12.97 13.10 3.06
N ILE A 29 -12.32 13.20 1.90
CA ILE A 29 -13.01 13.14 0.60
C ILE A 29 -13.67 11.77 0.38
N VAL A 30 -12.98 10.67 0.68
CA VAL A 30 -13.57 9.32 0.60
C VAL A 30 -14.76 9.19 1.54
N SER A 31 -14.69 9.74 2.76
CA SER A 31 -15.84 9.78 3.68
C SER A 31 -17.05 10.49 3.06
N MET A 32 -16.85 11.60 2.35
CA MET A 32 -17.93 12.32 1.67
C MET A 32 -18.49 11.54 0.48
N ILE A 33 -17.64 10.88 -0.31
CA ILE A 33 -18.06 10.06 -1.46
C ILE A 33 -18.96 8.90 -0.99
N LEU A 34 -18.67 8.32 0.18
CA LEU A 34 -19.49 7.25 0.76
C LEU A 34 -20.91 7.69 1.11
N GLU A 35 -21.23 8.98 1.16
CA GLU A 35 -22.63 9.42 1.38
C GLU A 35 -23.55 9.06 0.21
N THR A 36 -23.00 8.87 -0.98
CA THR A 36 -23.76 8.58 -2.22
C THR A 36 -23.37 7.27 -2.89
N THR A 37 -22.49 6.48 -2.29
CA THR A 37 -21.91 5.27 -2.90
C THR A 37 -21.83 4.15 -1.87
N ASP A 38 -22.23 2.92 -2.23
CA ASP A 38 -22.25 1.78 -1.30
C ASP A 38 -20.88 1.24 -0.93
N TRP A 39 -19.93 1.25 -1.87
CA TRP A 39 -18.56 0.79 -1.69
C TRP A 39 -17.58 1.68 -2.45
N VAL A 40 -16.40 1.89 -1.88
CA VAL A 40 -15.29 2.58 -2.53
C VAL A 40 -14.05 1.71 -2.41
N LEU A 41 -13.42 1.43 -3.56
CA LEU A 41 -12.01 1.06 -3.62
C LEU A 41 -11.21 2.35 -3.83
N PHE A 42 -10.53 2.81 -2.79
CA PHE A 42 -9.59 3.93 -2.89
C PHE A 42 -8.28 3.43 -3.51
N ILE A 43 -7.68 4.17 -4.44
CA ILE A 43 -6.37 3.87 -5.05
C ILE A 43 -5.56 5.16 -5.30
N ASP A 44 -4.26 5.09 -5.06
CA ASP A 44 -3.30 6.12 -5.43
C ASP A 44 -3.08 6.17 -6.95
N ALA A 45 -2.66 7.36 -7.42
CA ALA A 45 -2.49 7.63 -8.85
C ALA A 45 -1.33 6.84 -9.49
N ASP A 46 -0.43 6.24 -8.70
CA ASP A 46 0.67 5.39 -9.16
C ASP A 46 0.38 3.88 -8.96
N ILE A 47 -0.89 3.52 -8.77
CA ILE A 47 -1.38 2.13 -8.82
C ILE A 47 -1.94 1.83 -10.21
N GLY A 48 -1.36 0.84 -10.88
CA GLY A 48 -1.82 0.37 -12.19
C GLY A 48 -2.43 -1.03 -12.13
N ILE A 49 -3.53 -1.24 -12.86
CA ILE A 49 -4.12 -2.56 -13.10
C ILE A 49 -3.22 -3.30 -14.10
N VAL A 50 -2.78 -4.51 -13.75
CA VAL A 50 -2.03 -5.40 -14.67
C VAL A 50 -2.86 -6.59 -15.14
N ASN A 51 -3.81 -7.05 -14.31
CA ASN A 51 -4.74 -8.10 -14.71
C ASN A 51 -6.18 -7.58 -14.64
N PRO A 52 -6.79 -7.21 -15.78
CA PRO A 52 -8.16 -6.71 -15.80
C PRO A 52 -9.20 -7.82 -15.66
N THR A 53 -8.82 -9.10 -15.62
CA THR A 53 -9.77 -10.22 -15.46
C THR A 53 -10.11 -10.54 -14.01
N ARG A 54 -9.33 -9.99 -13.06
CA ARG A 54 -9.61 -10.07 -11.62
C ARG A 54 -10.72 -9.12 -11.22
N LEU A 55 -11.48 -9.52 -10.20
CA LEU A 55 -12.62 -8.79 -9.67
C LEU A 55 -12.29 -8.17 -8.31
N ILE A 56 -12.83 -6.98 -8.04
CA ILE A 56 -12.65 -6.33 -6.72
C ILE A 56 -13.33 -7.17 -5.63
N GLU A 57 -14.42 -7.83 -5.97
CA GLU A 57 -15.24 -8.70 -5.11
C GLU A 57 -14.44 -9.85 -4.52
N GLU A 58 -13.34 -10.29 -5.15
CA GLU A 58 -12.41 -11.29 -4.58
C GLU A 58 -11.82 -10.84 -3.23
N TYR A 59 -11.81 -9.53 -2.97
CA TYR A 59 -11.25 -8.90 -1.78
C TYR A 59 -12.32 -8.23 -0.89
N VAL A 60 -13.59 -8.27 -1.30
CA VAL A 60 -14.72 -7.77 -0.51
C VAL A 60 -15.19 -8.85 0.46
N ASP A 61 -15.44 -8.45 1.71
CA ASP A 61 -16.05 -9.32 2.72
C ASP A 61 -17.01 -8.48 3.56
N THR A 62 -18.30 -8.74 3.40
CA THR A 62 -19.37 -7.91 3.93
C THR A 62 -19.47 -7.90 5.46
N ARG A 63 -18.69 -8.76 6.15
CA ARG A 63 -18.55 -8.75 7.61
C ARG A 63 -17.73 -7.55 8.11
N TYR A 64 -16.93 -6.95 7.25
CA TYR A 64 -16.06 -5.83 7.59
C TYR A 64 -16.50 -4.58 6.81
N ASP A 65 -16.46 -3.45 7.49
CA ASP A 65 -16.76 -2.15 6.92
C ASP A 65 -15.53 -1.57 6.19
N ILE A 66 -14.32 -1.86 6.68
CA ILE A 66 -13.06 -1.39 6.08
C ILE A 66 -12.05 -2.54 5.97
N THR A 67 -11.44 -2.68 4.80
CA THR A 67 -10.35 -3.62 4.54
C THR A 67 -9.10 -2.86 4.11
N PHE A 68 -8.07 -2.93 4.96
CA PHE A 68 -6.70 -2.52 4.65
C PHE A 68 -5.84 -3.74 4.27
N TYR A 69 -4.57 -3.52 3.94
CA TYR A 69 -3.59 -4.58 3.75
C TYR A 69 -2.20 -4.17 4.23
N ASP A 70 -1.42 -5.15 4.69
CA ASP A 70 -0.02 -4.97 5.04
C ASP A 70 0.81 -4.79 3.75
N ARG A 71 1.59 -3.70 3.67
CA ARG A 71 2.55 -3.51 2.59
C ARG A 71 3.62 -4.59 2.63
N PHE A 72 4.03 -5.12 1.48
CA PHE A 72 4.90 -6.30 1.47
C PHE A 72 6.31 -6.02 2.03
N CYS A 73 6.91 -4.89 1.66
CA CYS A 73 8.34 -4.61 1.90
C CYS A 73 8.67 -3.82 3.18
N SER A 74 7.67 -3.48 4.01
CA SER A 74 7.81 -2.72 5.27
C SER A 74 6.86 -3.25 6.34
N TRP A 75 6.72 -2.58 7.49
CA TRP A 75 5.70 -2.91 8.51
C TRP A 75 4.44 -2.07 8.41
N GLU A 76 4.35 -1.28 7.33
CA GLU A 76 3.23 -0.41 7.04
C GLU A 76 1.95 -1.21 6.79
N ILE A 77 0.85 -0.71 7.35
CA ILE A 77 -0.47 -0.81 6.75
C ILE A 77 -0.47 0.18 5.57
N ALA A 78 -0.68 -0.31 4.36
CA ALA A 78 -0.62 0.55 3.18
C ALA A 78 -1.85 1.49 3.14
N MET A 79 -1.63 2.80 3.01
CA MET A 79 -2.73 3.78 2.83
C MET A 79 -2.93 4.22 1.39
N GLY A 80 -2.09 3.77 0.45
CA GLY A 80 -2.28 4.02 -0.97
C GLY A 80 -3.48 3.30 -1.59
N SER A 81 -4.09 2.34 -0.88
CA SER A 81 -5.36 1.75 -1.30
C SER A 81 -6.08 1.06 -0.13
N TYR A 82 -7.41 1.07 -0.13
CA TYR A 82 -8.26 0.31 0.79
C TYR A 82 -9.67 0.14 0.21
N ILE A 83 -10.38 -0.90 0.64
CA ILE A 83 -11.80 -1.12 0.31
C ILE A 83 -12.62 -0.69 1.52
N VAL A 84 -13.66 0.11 1.28
CA VAL A 84 -14.54 0.61 2.34
C VAL A 84 -16.00 0.54 1.91
N LYS A 85 -16.84 0.01 2.80
CA LYS A 85 -18.29 -0.01 2.72
C LYS A 85 -18.87 1.28 3.28
N SER A 86 -19.95 1.77 2.70
CA SER A 86 -20.70 2.90 3.23
C SER A 86 -21.51 2.49 4.45
N THR A 87 -20.95 2.79 5.62
CA THR A 87 -21.63 2.68 6.91
C THR A 87 -21.39 3.96 7.71
N PRO A 88 -22.24 4.26 8.72
CA PRO A 88 -21.96 5.35 9.64
C PRO A 88 -20.58 5.21 10.32
N PHE A 89 -20.16 3.98 10.61
CA PHE A 89 -18.85 3.70 11.17
C PHE A 89 -17.71 4.06 10.21
N SER A 90 -17.78 3.64 8.93
CA SER A 90 -16.74 3.94 7.95
C SER A 90 -16.53 5.44 7.73
N ARG A 91 -17.63 6.18 7.59
CA ARG A 91 -17.59 7.64 7.39
C ARG A 91 -16.98 8.34 8.60
N ASP A 92 -17.44 8.01 9.80
CA ASP A 92 -16.90 8.56 11.05
C ASP A 92 -15.41 8.19 11.23
N PHE A 93 -15.04 6.93 10.97
CA PHE A 93 -13.66 6.45 11.07
C PHE A 93 -12.72 7.21 10.14
N LEU A 94 -13.07 7.37 8.86
CA LEU A 94 -12.24 8.07 7.87
C LEU A 94 -12.19 9.57 8.12
N MET A 95 -13.30 10.18 8.54
CA MET A 95 -13.35 11.61 8.87
C MET A 95 -12.47 11.91 10.10
N LYS A 96 -12.57 11.10 11.16
CA LYS A 96 -11.70 11.22 12.34
C LYS A 96 -10.24 10.93 12.02
N PHE A 97 -9.97 9.98 11.13
CA PHE A 97 -8.60 9.74 10.66
C PHE A 97 -8.04 10.95 9.91
N ALA A 98 -8.84 11.57 9.04
CA ALA A 98 -8.44 12.80 8.35
C ALA A 98 -8.10 13.93 9.34
N TYR A 99 -8.85 14.06 10.44
CA TYR A 99 -8.54 15.03 11.51
C TYR A 99 -7.38 14.63 12.42
N PHE A 100 -6.92 13.37 12.36
CA PHE A 100 -5.75 12.92 13.11
C PHE A 100 -4.46 13.64 12.66
N GLU A 101 -4.47 14.31 11.50
CA GLU A 101 -3.42 15.21 11.04
C GLU A 101 -2.98 16.21 12.14
N SER A 102 -3.90 16.74 12.94
CA SER A 102 -3.58 17.73 13.98
C SER A 102 -2.87 17.13 15.20
N ARG A 103 -2.64 15.82 15.21
CA ARG A 103 -2.02 15.06 16.31
C ARG A 103 -0.68 14.43 15.91
N LEU A 104 -0.19 14.72 14.71
CA LEU A 104 1.12 14.27 14.26
C LEU A 104 2.22 14.92 15.09
N PRO A 105 3.34 14.23 15.35
CA PRO A 105 4.51 14.87 15.91
C PRO A 105 5.16 15.81 14.89
N ASP A 106 5.88 16.83 15.37
CA ASP A 106 6.61 17.78 14.52
C ASP A 106 7.83 17.15 13.80
N SER A 107 8.16 15.90 14.13
CA SER A 107 9.26 15.09 13.60
C SER A 107 8.93 14.45 12.24
N PHE A 108 9.85 13.66 11.69
CA PHE A 108 9.58 12.89 10.47
C PHE A 108 8.53 11.79 10.74
N HIS A 109 7.28 12.03 10.35
CA HIS A 109 6.14 11.20 10.77
C HIS A 109 5.56 10.27 9.69
N GLY A 110 5.94 10.44 8.41
CA GLY A 110 5.46 9.57 7.33
C GLY A 110 4.02 9.80 6.87
N SER A 111 3.45 10.95 7.19
CA SER A 111 2.06 11.33 6.88
C SER A 111 1.03 10.27 7.35
N ASP A 112 -0.03 10.03 6.59
CA ASP A 112 -1.12 9.09 6.89
C ASP A 112 -0.65 7.64 6.96
N ASN A 113 0.28 7.23 6.08
CA ASN A 113 0.93 5.92 6.08
C ASN A 113 1.58 5.60 7.44
N GLY A 114 2.28 6.57 8.04
CA GLY A 114 2.81 6.43 9.39
C GLY A 114 1.69 6.44 10.43
N ALA A 115 0.81 7.44 10.36
CA ALA A 115 -0.18 7.72 11.40
C ALA A 115 -1.28 6.65 11.54
N ILE A 116 -1.62 5.90 10.49
CA ILE A 116 -2.68 4.87 10.57
C ILE A 116 -2.41 3.83 11.66
N HIS A 117 -1.14 3.54 11.94
CA HIS A 117 -0.74 2.60 12.98
C HIS A 117 -1.14 3.08 14.37
N ALA A 118 -0.82 4.35 14.69
CA ALA A 118 -1.22 4.99 15.93
C ALA A 118 -2.75 5.12 15.99
N TYR A 119 -3.38 5.53 14.89
CA TYR A 119 -4.83 5.72 14.85
C TYR A 119 -5.59 4.41 15.12
N ILE A 120 -5.22 3.30 14.48
CA ILE A 120 -5.83 1.98 14.72
C ILE A 120 -5.61 1.54 16.17
N LEU A 121 -4.40 1.70 16.70
CA LEU A 121 -4.12 1.33 18.08
C LEU A 121 -4.96 2.16 19.06
N GLU A 122 -5.08 3.47 18.87
CA GLU A 122 -5.83 4.33 19.78
C GLU A 122 -7.34 4.17 19.69
N THR A 123 -7.87 3.86 18.50
CA THR A 123 -9.32 3.81 18.27
C THR A 123 -9.90 2.41 18.37
N LEU A 124 -9.14 1.38 17.97
CA LEU A 124 -9.64 0.01 17.85
C LEU A 124 -8.94 -1.00 18.76
N ALA A 125 -7.81 -0.62 19.38
CA ALA A 125 -7.08 -1.45 20.34
C ALA A 125 -6.59 -0.60 21.53
N SER A 126 -7.45 0.30 22.01
CA SER A 126 -7.12 1.29 23.05
C SER A 126 -6.62 0.66 24.36
N GLU A 127 -6.95 -0.60 24.61
CA GLU A 127 -6.44 -1.41 25.71
C GLU A 127 -4.91 -1.55 25.68
N SER A 128 -4.29 -1.55 24.50
CA SER A 128 -2.84 -1.67 24.30
C SER A 128 -2.12 -0.31 24.27
N ARG A 129 -2.83 0.80 24.48
CA ARG A 129 -2.25 2.15 24.40
C ARG A 129 -1.14 2.39 25.41
N ARG A 130 -1.27 1.83 26.62
CA ARG A 130 -0.26 1.99 27.67
C ARG A 130 1.07 1.33 27.31
N ASP A 131 1.02 0.24 26.55
CA ASP A 131 2.21 -0.50 26.13
C ASP A 131 2.95 0.20 24.97
N ALA A 132 2.33 1.19 24.34
CA ALA A 132 2.83 1.87 23.14
C ALA A 132 3.66 3.13 23.40
N GLN A 133 3.88 3.51 24.66
CA GLN A 133 4.61 4.74 25.02
C GLN A 133 5.99 4.83 24.35
N VAL A 134 6.75 3.72 24.36
CA VAL A 134 8.08 3.69 23.72
C VAL A 134 7.98 3.87 22.19
N CYS A 135 6.94 3.34 21.55
CA CYS A 135 6.75 3.54 20.11
C CYS A 135 6.44 5.00 19.80
N TYR A 136 5.59 5.67 20.59
CA TYR A 136 5.31 7.09 20.42
C TYR A 136 6.56 7.96 20.61
N SER A 137 7.40 7.66 21.61
CA SER A 137 8.70 8.32 21.81
C SER A 137 9.61 8.21 20.57
N ILE A 138 9.66 7.03 19.93
CA ILE A 138 10.39 6.83 18.67
C ILE A 138 9.80 7.71 17.56
N TRP A 139 8.47 7.77 17.46
CA TRP A 139 7.81 8.59 16.44
C TRP A 139 8.09 10.07 16.62
N GLU A 140 7.98 10.57 17.85
CA GLU A 140 8.25 11.97 18.23
C GLU A 140 9.70 12.40 17.98
N GLN A 141 10.65 11.46 17.93
CA GLN A 141 12.07 11.72 17.69
C GLN A 141 12.53 11.32 16.28
N SER A 142 11.62 10.82 15.44
CA SER A 142 11.93 10.27 14.13
C SER A 142 12.54 11.31 13.19
N THR A 143 13.62 10.96 12.51
CA THR A 143 14.30 11.85 11.54
C THR A 143 14.40 11.24 10.14
N SER A 144 13.98 9.99 9.99
CA SER A 144 14.24 9.21 8.79
C SER A 144 13.19 8.10 8.58
N TYR A 145 13.17 7.54 7.37
CA TYR A 145 12.35 6.35 7.10
C TYR A 145 12.72 5.15 7.97
N ASP A 146 13.98 4.99 8.38
CA ASP A 146 14.35 3.86 9.24
C ASP A 146 13.85 4.05 10.69
N ASP A 147 13.73 5.29 11.17
CA ASP A 147 13.09 5.59 12.47
C ASP A 147 11.57 5.42 12.39
N LEU A 148 10.95 5.86 11.30
CA LEU A 148 9.54 5.63 11.02
C LEU A 148 9.22 4.13 10.96
N PHE A 149 10.02 3.35 10.23
CA PHE A 149 9.85 1.90 10.17
C PHE A 149 10.07 1.21 11.51
N LEU A 150 10.94 1.76 12.37
CA LEU A 150 11.08 1.29 13.75
C LEU A 150 9.80 1.56 14.55
N PHE A 151 9.23 2.75 14.44
CA PHE A 151 7.95 3.09 15.05
C PHE A 151 6.81 2.14 14.60
N GLU A 152 6.68 1.93 13.29
CA GLU A 152 5.69 1.01 12.73
C GLU A 152 5.90 -0.42 13.25
N ALA A 153 7.13 -0.94 13.16
CA ALA A 153 7.46 -2.27 13.66
C ALA A 153 7.18 -2.42 15.16
N CYS A 154 7.40 -1.35 15.94
CA CYS A 154 7.11 -1.29 17.37
C CYS A 154 5.60 -1.40 17.62
N LEU A 155 4.77 -0.56 17.00
CA LEU A 155 3.31 -0.63 17.13
C LEU A 155 2.73 -1.96 16.63
N ARG A 156 3.27 -2.49 15.53
CA ARG A 156 2.88 -3.82 15.00
C ARG A 156 3.28 -4.96 15.93
N THR A 157 4.27 -4.77 16.79
CA THR A 157 4.63 -5.75 17.83
C THR A 157 3.63 -5.72 18.98
N ILE A 158 3.15 -4.54 19.36
CA ILE A 158 2.12 -4.37 20.39
C ILE A 158 0.78 -4.93 19.93
N LEU A 159 0.37 -4.64 18.69
CA LEU A 159 -0.84 -5.21 18.09
C LEU A 159 -0.72 -6.72 17.82
N GLY A 160 0.51 -7.24 17.78
CA GLY A 160 0.81 -8.65 17.55
C GLY A 160 0.28 -9.21 16.21
N SER A 161 -0.28 -10.41 16.25
CA SER A 161 -0.89 -11.06 15.09
C SER A 161 -2.32 -10.59 14.81
N ARG A 162 -2.86 -9.66 15.61
CA ARG A 162 -4.22 -9.15 15.42
C ARG A 162 -4.32 -8.47 14.05
N ARG A 163 -5.33 -8.89 13.29
CA ARG A 163 -5.67 -8.36 11.96
C ARG A 163 -7.14 -7.99 11.84
N ILE A 164 -7.95 -8.36 12.83
CA ILE A 164 -9.39 -8.09 12.89
C ILE A 164 -9.63 -7.22 14.11
N PHE A 165 -10.31 -6.11 13.88
CA PHE A 165 -10.65 -5.06 14.82
C PHE A 165 -12.13 -4.75 14.67
N ASP A 166 -12.97 -5.72 15.10
CA ASP A 166 -14.42 -5.67 14.90
C ASP A 166 -14.76 -5.45 13.40
N LYS A 167 -15.15 -4.23 13.03
CA LYS A 167 -15.54 -3.83 11.68
C LYS A 167 -14.37 -3.57 10.73
N VAL A 168 -13.13 -3.53 11.21
CA VAL A 168 -11.94 -3.29 10.38
C VAL A 168 -11.10 -4.54 10.28
N ARG A 169 -10.64 -4.88 9.08
CA ARG A 169 -9.64 -5.94 8.87
C ARG A 169 -8.41 -5.45 8.11
N ILE A 170 -7.29 -6.13 8.34
CA ILE A 170 -6.02 -5.90 7.65
C ILE A 170 -5.59 -7.22 7.02
N LEU A 171 -5.53 -7.26 5.69
CA LEU A 171 -5.04 -8.42 4.96
C LEU A 171 -3.54 -8.60 5.16
N SER A 172 -3.11 -9.86 5.26
CA SER A 172 -1.71 -10.21 5.42
C SER A 172 -0.87 -9.84 4.19
N LYS A 173 0.45 -9.74 4.37
CA LYS A 173 1.39 -9.45 3.29
C LYS A 173 1.18 -10.44 2.14
N GLY A 174 0.99 -9.90 0.93
CA GLY A 174 0.84 -10.69 -0.28
C GLY A 174 -0.57 -11.20 -0.56
N THR A 175 -1.54 -11.01 0.35
CA THR A 175 -2.93 -11.45 0.16
C THR A 175 -3.88 -10.32 -0.24
N GLY A 176 -3.41 -9.07 -0.28
CA GLY A 176 -4.16 -7.93 -0.83
C GLY A 176 -4.14 -7.88 -2.36
N TRP A 177 -4.87 -6.93 -2.93
CA TRP A 177 -4.98 -6.72 -4.39
C TRP A 177 -3.80 -5.95 -4.99
N VAL A 178 -2.98 -5.31 -4.15
CA VAL A 178 -1.84 -4.47 -4.56
C VAL A 178 -0.55 -4.96 -3.93
N ARG A 179 0.53 -4.92 -4.71
CA ARG A 179 1.91 -4.95 -4.19
C ARG A 179 2.78 -3.96 -4.95
N ASP A 180 3.87 -3.52 -4.33
CA ASP A 180 4.85 -2.68 -5.00
C ASP A 180 5.46 -3.40 -6.21
N ILE A 181 5.60 -2.70 -7.34
CA ILE A 181 6.08 -3.30 -8.60
C ILE A 181 7.57 -3.65 -8.56
N TRP A 182 8.38 -2.85 -7.88
CA TRP A 182 9.84 -3.00 -7.91
C TRP A 182 10.34 -4.20 -7.11
N ILE A 183 9.54 -4.74 -6.18
CA ILE A 183 9.94 -5.84 -5.29
C ILE A 183 10.13 -7.17 -6.01
N THR A 184 9.58 -7.29 -7.23
CA THR A 184 9.79 -8.42 -8.15
C THR A 184 10.35 -7.95 -9.48
N ARG A 185 11.04 -6.79 -9.50
CA ARG A 185 11.62 -6.20 -10.72
C ARG A 185 10.60 -6.04 -11.87
N SER A 186 9.38 -5.65 -11.52
CA SER A 186 8.25 -5.53 -12.46
C SER A 186 7.73 -6.83 -13.06
N GLN A 187 8.28 -7.98 -12.65
CA GLN A 187 7.69 -9.27 -13.01
C GLN A 187 6.34 -9.44 -12.31
N TRP A 188 5.38 -10.00 -13.03
CA TRP A 188 4.03 -10.23 -12.54
C TRP A 188 3.46 -11.53 -13.13
N SER A 189 2.42 -12.05 -12.51
CA SER A 189 1.77 -13.28 -12.95
C SER A 189 0.27 -13.08 -13.09
N PHE A 190 -0.28 -13.56 -14.20
CA PHE A 190 -1.71 -13.51 -14.48
C PHE A 190 -2.53 -14.21 -13.38
N ASP A 191 -2.06 -15.36 -12.91
CA ASP A 191 -2.77 -16.18 -11.92
C ASP A 191 -2.62 -15.69 -10.47
N ARG A 192 -1.98 -14.53 -10.25
CA ARG A 192 -1.64 -14.01 -8.92
C ARG A 192 -1.88 -12.53 -8.74
N ASP A 193 -1.46 -11.71 -9.70
CA ASP A 193 -1.45 -10.26 -9.59
C ASP A 193 -2.76 -9.64 -10.09
N PHE A 194 -3.22 -8.60 -9.42
CA PHE A 194 -4.32 -7.74 -9.87
C PHE A 194 -3.80 -6.34 -10.19
N MET A 195 -3.33 -5.61 -9.18
CA MET A 195 -2.79 -4.27 -9.29
C MET A 195 -1.36 -4.19 -8.76
N LEU A 196 -0.59 -3.25 -9.29
CA LEU A 196 0.79 -2.98 -8.88
C LEU A 196 0.95 -1.50 -8.54
N HIS A 197 1.52 -1.23 -7.37
CA HIS A 197 1.80 0.12 -6.85
C HIS A 197 3.22 0.57 -7.20
N GLY A 198 3.43 1.88 -7.25
CA GLY A 198 4.74 2.47 -7.46
C GLY A 198 5.10 2.80 -8.90
N MET A 199 4.10 2.95 -9.77
CA MET A 199 4.27 3.26 -11.19
C MET A 199 4.46 4.76 -11.46
N LYS A 200 5.32 5.43 -10.68
CA LYS A 200 5.61 6.86 -10.88
C LYS A 200 6.40 7.05 -12.17
N GLU A 201 5.98 7.96 -13.03
CA GLU A 201 6.67 8.21 -14.31
C GLU A 201 8.15 8.60 -14.12
N ALA A 202 8.49 9.29 -13.01
CA ALA A 202 9.88 9.63 -12.68
C ALA A 202 10.80 8.42 -12.42
N ASP A 203 10.25 7.27 -12.01
CA ASP A 203 10.98 6.03 -11.75
C ASP A 203 10.82 5.01 -12.90
N ARG A 204 10.14 5.39 -13.99
CA ARG A 204 9.89 4.51 -15.13
C ARG A 204 11.16 4.34 -15.96
N SER A 205 11.43 3.10 -16.37
CA SER A 205 12.54 2.77 -17.26
C SER A 205 12.11 1.83 -18.38
N LEU A 206 12.88 1.85 -19.47
CA LEU A 206 12.77 0.84 -20.54
C LEU A 206 13.43 -0.46 -20.09
N LEU A 207 12.80 -1.58 -20.43
CA LEU A 207 13.33 -2.91 -20.14
C LEU A 207 14.57 -3.15 -21.03
N PRO A 208 15.75 -3.46 -20.46
CA PRO A 208 16.96 -3.71 -21.26
C PRO A 208 16.78 -4.91 -22.21
N ASP A 209 17.40 -4.87 -23.39
CA ASP A 209 17.32 -5.97 -24.37
C ASP A 209 17.91 -7.29 -23.84
N SER A 210 18.88 -7.20 -22.93
CA SER A 210 19.48 -8.34 -22.23
C SER A 210 18.64 -8.89 -21.07
N PHE A 211 17.44 -8.33 -20.83
CA PHE A 211 16.58 -8.79 -19.75
C PHE A 211 16.07 -10.19 -20.04
N SER A 212 16.58 -11.16 -19.27
CA SER A 212 16.09 -12.54 -19.30
C SER A 212 15.32 -12.86 -18.02
N SER A 213 14.13 -13.45 -18.20
CA SER A 213 13.26 -13.88 -17.09
C SER A 213 13.90 -14.96 -16.20
N LYS A 214 14.94 -15.64 -16.70
CA LYS A 214 15.69 -16.72 -16.01
C LYS A 214 16.88 -16.23 -15.17
N PHE A 215 17.31 -14.97 -15.25
CA PHE A 215 18.50 -14.48 -14.55
C PHE A 215 18.19 -13.94 -13.15
N ILE A 216 17.58 -14.77 -12.30
CA ILE A 216 17.31 -14.43 -10.90
C ILE A 216 17.62 -15.63 -9.99
N ILE A 217 18.91 -15.86 -9.72
CA ILE A 217 19.36 -16.38 -8.42
C ILE A 217 20.67 -15.66 -8.08
N GLY A 218 20.72 -15.02 -6.92
CA GLY A 218 21.97 -14.62 -6.27
C GLY A 218 22.21 -13.11 -6.19
N ILE A 219 22.05 -12.56 -4.99
CA ILE A 219 22.89 -11.61 -4.23
C ILE A 219 23.73 -10.54 -4.98
N LEU A 220 24.31 -10.83 -6.15
CA LEU A 220 25.06 -9.88 -6.98
C LEU A 220 24.19 -8.76 -7.59
N SER A 221 22.87 -8.99 -7.72
CA SER A 221 21.96 -8.04 -8.37
C SER A 221 21.61 -6.81 -7.53
N GLU A 222 21.58 -6.87 -6.20
CA GLU A 222 21.18 -5.71 -5.39
C GLU A 222 22.28 -4.66 -5.31
N TYR A 223 23.53 -5.10 -5.17
CA TYR A 223 24.70 -4.23 -5.12
C TYR A 223 24.91 -3.46 -6.44
N PHE A 224 24.80 -4.14 -7.59
CA PHE A 224 24.89 -3.49 -8.91
C PHE A 224 23.68 -2.58 -9.20
N ARG A 225 22.47 -2.96 -8.76
CA ARG A 225 21.26 -2.14 -8.94
C ARG A 225 21.34 -0.84 -8.12
N SER A 226 21.86 -0.90 -6.90
CA SER A 226 22.10 0.26 -6.03
C SER A 226 23.08 1.28 -6.63
N MET A 227 23.97 0.85 -7.53
CA MET A 227 25.05 1.71 -8.05
C MET A 227 24.60 2.56 -9.26
N PHE A 228 23.56 2.15 -9.98
CA PHE A 228 23.18 2.80 -11.26
C PHE A 228 21.68 3.08 -11.43
N LYS A 229 20.78 2.56 -10.57
CA LYS A 229 19.33 2.73 -10.73
C LYS A 229 18.61 2.98 -9.40
N SER A 230 17.57 3.81 -9.43
CA SER A 230 16.66 4.03 -8.29
C SER A 230 16.15 2.68 -7.78
N ARG A 231 16.12 2.50 -6.45
CA ARG A 231 15.54 1.29 -5.83
C ARG A 231 14.09 1.07 -6.25
N PHE A 232 13.40 2.13 -6.68
CA PHE A 232 12.01 2.14 -7.12
C PHE A 232 11.81 1.94 -8.62
N THR A 233 12.90 1.79 -9.38
CA THR A 233 12.83 1.62 -10.84
C THR A 233 11.84 0.53 -11.22
N TRP A 234 10.95 0.85 -12.14
CA TRP A 234 9.96 -0.07 -12.69
C TRP A 234 9.94 -0.06 -14.22
N TYR A 235 9.55 -1.19 -14.77
CA TYR A 235 9.39 -1.43 -16.20
C TYR A 235 7.90 -1.63 -16.51
N PRO A 236 7.38 -1.02 -17.58
CA PRO A 236 5.95 -1.06 -17.88
C PRO A 236 5.49 -2.46 -18.31
N PRO A 237 4.53 -3.08 -17.59
CA PRO A 237 3.97 -4.36 -17.99
C PRO A 237 3.16 -4.29 -19.30
N ILE A 238 2.66 -3.11 -19.64
CA ILE A 238 1.83 -2.83 -20.81
C ILE A 238 2.65 -1.99 -21.80
N ILE A 239 2.81 -2.48 -23.03
CA ILE A 239 3.70 -1.89 -24.05
C ILE A 239 3.06 -0.76 -24.85
N LYS A 240 1.72 -0.71 -24.91
CA LYS A 240 0.97 0.35 -25.60
C LYS A 240 0.08 1.12 -24.64
N LYS A 241 -0.09 2.41 -24.92
CA LYS A 241 -1.10 3.22 -24.24
C LYS A 241 -2.48 2.63 -24.55
N LEU A 242 -3.30 2.47 -23.52
CA LEU A 242 -4.67 2.01 -23.66
C LEU A 242 -5.50 3.10 -24.36
N ASP A 243 -6.35 2.69 -25.29
CA ASP A 243 -7.33 3.58 -25.91
C ASP A 243 -8.50 3.78 -24.95
N MET A 244 -8.54 4.94 -24.31
CA MET A 244 -9.57 5.28 -23.32
C MET A 244 -11.00 5.23 -23.88
N LYS A 245 -11.20 5.45 -25.19
CA LYS A 245 -12.52 5.32 -25.83
C LYS A 245 -12.97 3.85 -25.91
N LYS A 246 -12.01 2.93 -26.05
CA LYS A 246 -12.29 1.48 -26.04
C LYS A 246 -12.45 0.94 -24.62
N CYS A 247 -11.83 1.57 -23.62
CA CYS A 247 -12.00 1.18 -22.22
C CYS A 247 -13.48 1.27 -21.78
N SER A 248 -14.21 2.32 -22.19
CA SER A 248 -15.61 2.53 -21.80
C SER A 248 -16.57 1.49 -22.40
N VAL A 249 -16.28 0.98 -23.60
CA VAL A 249 -17.09 -0.08 -24.24
C VAL A 249 -16.61 -1.50 -23.90
N GLY A 250 -15.44 -1.63 -23.24
CA GLY A 250 -14.86 -2.92 -22.87
C GLY A 250 -14.00 -3.58 -23.96
N ASP A 251 -13.89 -2.98 -25.14
CA ASP A 251 -13.15 -3.51 -26.31
C ASP A 251 -11.66 -3.12 -26.33
N VAL A 252 -11.11 -2.71 -25.18
CA VAL A 252 -9.70 -2.31 -25.12
C VAL A 252 -8.79 -3.53 -25.20
N GLU A 253 -7.80 -3.46 -26.09
CA GLU A 253 -6.79 -4.49 -26.24
C GLU A 253 -5.64 -4.28 -25.24
N TRP A 254 -5.35 -5.31 -24.44
CA TRP A 254 -4.25 -5.32 -23.48
C TRP A 254 -3.02 -5.95 -24.10
N GLN A 255 -2.04 -5.11 -24.47
CA GLN A 255 -0.78 -5.57 -25.04
C GLN A 255 0.31 -5.57 -23.97
N TYR A 256 0.74 -6.77 -23.58
CA TYR A 256 1.71 -6.98 -22.50
C TYR A 256 3.15 -7.16 -23.00
N ASP A 257 4.12 -6.74 -22.19
CA ASP A 257 5.50 -7.20 -22.34
C ASP A 257 5.63 -8.61 -21.72
N MET A 258 5.60 -9.62 -22.58
CA MET A 258 5.64 -11.03 -22.15
C MET A 258 6.94 -11.41 -21.44
N ARG A 259 8.00 -10.59 -21.49
CA ARG A 259 9.24 -10.80 -20.72
C ARG A 259 9.04 -10.55 -19.22
N LEU A 260 8.04 -9.75 -18.86
CA LEU A 260 7.67 -9.43 -17.48
C LEU A 260 6.57 -10.35 -16.94
N GLN A 261 5.85 -11.05 -17.80
CA GLN A 261 4.86 -12.03 -17.37
C GLN A 261 5.54 -13.37 -17.06
N VAL A 262 5.39 -13.85 -15.83
CA VAL A 262 6.03 -15.09 -15.34
C VAL A 262 5.00 -16.01 -14.68
N PRO A 263 5.31 -17.31 -14.51
CA PRO A 263 4.47 -18.22 -13.74
C PRO A 263 4.29 -17.74 -12.30
N ARG A 264 3.15 -18.10 -11.69
CA ARG A 264 2.84 -17.76 -10.30
C ARG A 264 3.97 -18.17 -9.34
N SER A 265 4.50 -19.38 -9.49
CA SER A 265 5.58 -19.91 -8.64
C SER A 265 6.81 -19.00 -8.60
N THR A 266 7.17 -18.38 -9.73
CA THR A 266 8.31 -17.46 -9.83
C THR A 266 8.10 -16.18 -9.01
N VAL A 267 6.87 -15.66 -8.96
CA VAL A 267 6.54 -14.50 -8.11
C VAL A 267 6.52 -14.90 -6.64
N GLU A 268 5.87 -16.03 -6.32
CA GLU A 268 5.76 -16.52 -4.93
C GLU A 268 7.14 -16.83 -4.33
N GLU A 269 8.09 -17.38 -5.09
CA GLU A 269 9.45 -17.64 -4.63
C GLU A 269 10.19 -16.33 -4.29
N GLN A 270 10.09 -15.30 -5.15
CA GLN A 270 10.68 -13.97 -4.88
C GLN A 270 10.06 -13.31 -3.64
N LEU A 271 8.75 -13.39 -3.50
CA LEU A 271 8.03 -12.87 -2.34
C LEU A 271 8.38 -13.63 -1.06
N HIS A 272 8.56 -14.95 -1.14
CA HIS A 272 8.99 -15.77 -0.01
C HIS A 272 10.39 -15.36 0.48
N GLU A 273 11.36 -15.23 -0.41
CA GLU A 273 12.71 -14.77 -0.04
C GLU A 273 12.69 -13.35 0.54
N LEU A 274 11.96 -12.43 -0.09
CA LEU A 274 11.79 -11.07 0.41
C LEU A 274 11.15 -11.06 1.81
N SER A 275 10.16 -11.92 2.07
CA SER A 275 9.52 -12.00 3.39
C SER A 275 10.52 -12.34 4.50
N ARG A 276 11.49 -13.23 4.22
CA ARG A 276 12.57 -13.58 5.16
C ARG A 276 13.50 -12.40 5.40
N GLN A 277 13.79 -11.61 4.37
CA GLN A 277 14.64 -10.41 4.48
C GLN A 277 13.94 -9.28 5.25
N VAL A 278 12.65 -9.05 4.96
CA VAL A 278 11.81 -8.10 5.70
C VAL A 278 11.80 -8.50 7.17
N GLU A 279 11.52 -9.75 7.51
CA GLU A 279 11.49 -10.16 8.92
C GLU A 279 12.86 -10.03 9.61
N LYS A 280 13.97 -10.34 8.94
CA LYS A 280 15.32 -10.06 9.46
C LYS A 280 15.54 -8.56 9.72
N LYS A 281 15.08 -7.69 8.81
CA LYS A 281 15.16 -6.23 9.00
C LYS A 281 14.33 -5.81 10.21
N ARG A 282 13.19 -6.45 10.48
CA ARG A 282 12.32 -6.18 11.64
C ARG A 282 13.09 -6.35 12.93
N TRP A 283 13.71 -7.52 13.12
CA TRP A 283 14.45 -7.82 14.34
C TRP A 283 15.63 -6.87 14.55
N ARG A 284 16.34 -6.50 13.47
CA ARG A 284 17.42 -5.51 13.54
C ARG A 284 16.93 -4.13 13.97
N LEU A 285 15.78 -3.69 13.44
CA LEU A 285 15.17 -2.42 13.85
C LEU A 285 14.71 -2.50 15.31
N LEU A 286 13.95 -3.53 15.69
CA LEU A 286 13.44 -3.68 17.06
C LEU A 286 14.56 -3.73 18.11
N ALA A 287 15.75 -4.25 17.76
CA ALA A 287 16.92 -4.20 18.64
C ALA A 287 17.38 -2.77 19.00
N ARG A 288 16.98 -1.76 18.22
CA ARG A 288 17.24 -0.33 18.47
C ARG A 288 16.28 0.29 19.49
N ILE A 289 15.15 -0.36 19.83
CA ILE A 289 14.19 0.15 20.83
C ILE A 289 14.88 0.45 22.16
N LYS A 290 15.90 -0.34 22.54
CA LYS A 290 16.68 -0.13 23.77
C LYS A 290 17.32 1.26 23.87
N ASN A 291 17.52 1.95 22.75
CA ASN A 291 18.10 3.30 22.71
C ASN A 291 17.05 4.38 23.07
N HIS A 292 15.78 3.98 23.22
CA HIS A 292 14.63 4.82 23.54
C HIS A 292 13.92 4.40 24.84
N LEU A 293 14.49 3.44 25.58
CA LEU A 293 14.10 3.06 26.94
C LEU A 293 14.91 3.90 27.94
#